data_AF-A0A7X4DJI1-F1
#
_entry.id   AF-A0A7X4DJI1-F1
#
_cell.length_a   1.000
_cell.length_b   1.000
_cell.length_c   1.000
_cell.angle_alpha   90.00
_cell.angle_beta   90.00
_cell.angle_gamma   90.00
#
_symmetry.space_group_name_H-M   'P 1'
#
loop_
_entity.id
_entity.type
_entity.pdbx_description
1 polymer ?
#
loop_
_entity_poly.entity_id
_entity_poly.type
_entity_poly.pdbx_seq_one_letter_code
_entity_poly.pdbx_strand_id
1 'polypeptide(L)'
;ARGLLGLLAALQLWIRDLGAAALGRDDRVVNADELPFLRETARRLELTPDRVAAAIERVEETRMLALGNVNPQLLVSGMLLELEETLTRAA
;
A
#
# COMPACT_ATOMS: atom_id res chain seq x y z
N ALA A 1 -10.36 -17.35 0.02
CA ALA A 1 -9.33 -16.38 -0.43
C ALA A 1 -9.84 -15.25 -1.34
N ARG A 2 -10.92 -15.39 -2.15
CA ARG A 2 -11.31 -14.37 -3.15
C ARG A 2 -11.48 -12.95 -2.58
N GLY A 3 -12.09 -12.81 -1.40
CA GLY A 3 -12.23 -11.52 -0.73
C GLY A 3 -10.89 -10.91 -0.29
N LEU A 4 -9.98 -11.72 0.25
CA LEU A 4 -8.63 -11.28 0.63
C LEU A 4 -7.83 -10.82 -0.60
N LEU A 5 -7.84 -11.58 -1.69
CA LEU A 5 -7.12 -11.20 -2.91
C LEU A 5 -7.65 -9.88 -3.50
N GLY A 6 -8.97 -9.66 -3.44
CA GLY A 6 -9.57 -8.39 -3.84
C GLY A 6 -9.14 -7.22 -2.95
N LEU A 7 -9.08 -7.44 -1.63
CA LEU A 7 -8.58 -6.46 -0.67
C LEU A 7 -7.11 -6.09 -0.93
N LEU A 8 -6.25 -7.09 -1.14
CA LEU A 8 -4.83 -6.86 -1.42
C LEU A 8 -4.63 -6.08 -2.73
N ALA A 9 -5.38 -6.42 -3.79
CA ALA A 9 -5.33 -5.68 -5.05
C ALA A 9 -5.78 -4.22 -4.88
N ALA A 10 -6.86 -3.98 -4.11
CA ALA A 10 -7.30 -2.63 -3.81
C ALA A 10 -6.25 -1.86 -3.01
N LEU A 11 -5.66 -2.47 -1.98
CA LEU A 11 -4.61 -1.85 -1.17
C LEU A 11 -3.38 -1.48 -2.01
N GLN A 12 -2.94 -2.37 -2.90
CA GLN A 12 -1.84 -2.10 -3.81
C GLN A 12 -2.12 -0.90 -4.72
N LEU A 13 -3.35 -0.76 -5.23
CA LEU A 13 -3.75 0.40 -6.02
C LEU A 13 -3.67 1.70 -5.21
N TRP A 14 -4.15 1.68 -3.97
CA TRP A 14 -4.08 2.83 -3.06
C TRP A 14 -2.64 3.24 -2.74
N ILE A 15 -1.75 2.28 -2.48
CA ILE A 15 -0.32 2.56 -2.24
C ILE A 15 0.35 3.13 -3.50
N ARG A 16 -0.01 2.63 -4.69
CA ARG A 16 0.50 3.17 -5.97
C ARG A 16 0.05 4.61 -6.19
N ASP A 17 -1.22 4.90 -5.95
CA ASP A 17 -1.78 6.25 -6.08
C ASP A 17 -1.17 7.22 -5.07
N LEU A 18 -0.88 6.75 -3.86
CA LEU A 18 -0.14 7.50 -2.85
C LEU A 18 1.27 7.86 -3.32
N GLY A 19 1.99 6.93 -3.97
CA GLY A 19 3.28 7.23 -4.59
C GLY A 19 3.21 8.19 -5.77
N ALA A 20 2.18 8.08 -6.62
CA ALA A 20 1.94 9.04 -7.68
C ALA A 20 1.68 10.44 -7.13
N ALA A 21 0.86 10.56 -6.09
CA ALA A 21 0.60 11.83 -5.40
C ALA A 21 1.86 12.42 -4.75
N ALA A 22 2.70 11.59 -4.12
CA ALA A 22 3.98 12.01 -3.54
C ALA A 22 4.94 12.60 -4.59
N LEU A 23 4.90 12.08 -5.83
CA LEU A 23 5.69 12.55 -6.96
C LEU A 23 5.04 13.71 -7.74
N GLY A 24 3.86 14.20 -7.32
CA GLY A 24 3.11 15.21 -8.05
C GLY A 24 2.56 14.73 -9.41
N ARG A 25 2.43 13.41 -9.59
CA ARG A 25 1.93 12.75 -10.81
C ARG A 25 0.43 12.46 -10.71
N ASP A 26 -0.36 13.50 -10.45
CA ASP A 26 -1.82 13.38 -10.30
C ASP A 26 -2.50 12.73 -11.51
N ASP A 27 -1.91 12.90 -12.71
CA ASP A 27 -2.36 12.28 -13.97
C ASP A 27 -2.38 10.75 -13.93
N ARG A 28 -1.69 10.15 -12.95
CA ARG A 28 -1.56 8.71 -12.75
C ARG A 28 -2.38 8.16 -11.58
N VAL A 29 -3.02 9.04 -10.80
CA VAL A 29 -3.88 8.64 -9.68
C VAL A 29 -5.22 8.14 -10.23
N VAL A 30 -5.61 6.92 -9.85
CA VAL A 30 -6.90 6.34 -10.25
C VAL A 30 -8.02 6.81 -9.33
N ASN A 31 -7.77 6.89 -8.02
CA ASN A 31 -8.69 7.43 -7.02
C ASN A 31 -8.60 8.97 -6.99
N ALA A 32 -8.89 9.61 -8.13
CA ALA A 32 -8.69 11.05 -8.33
C ALA A 32 -9.59 11.93 -7.45
N ASP A 33 -10.75 11.40 -7.05
CA ASP A 33 -11.66 12.00 -6.06
C ASP A 33 -11.01 12.16 -4.68
N GLU A 34 -10.04 11.30 -4.36
CA GLU A 34 -9.33 11.25 -3.08
C GLU A 34 -7.91 11.83 -3.16
N LEU A 35 -7.59 12.52 -4.26
CA LEU A 35 -6.30 13.17 -4.46
C LEU A 35 -5.90 14.14 -3.33
N PRO A 36 -6.80 14.96 -2.74
CA PRO A 36 -6.46 15.81 -1.60
C PRO A 36 -5.97 14.99 -0.39
N PHE A 37 -6.64 13.88 -0.10
CA PHE A 37 -6.27 12.98 1.00
C PHE A 37 -4.93 12.30 0.74
N LEU A 38 -4.70 11.82 -0.50
CA LEU A 38 -3.45 11.18 -0.90
C LEU A 38 -2.25 12.14 -0.78
N ARG A 39 -2.41 13.38 -1.24
CA ARG A 39 -1.35 14.41 -1.15
C ARG A 39 -1.01 14.76 0.28
N GLU A 40 -2.02 15.00 1.10
CA GLU A 40 -1.79 15.32 2.52
C GLU A 40 -1.14 14.15 3.25
N THR A 41 -1.56 12.91 2.97
CA THR A 41 -0.95 11.72 3.54
C THR A 41 0.50 11.56 3.10
N ALA A 42 0.79 11.71 1.81
CA ALA A 42 2.15 11.64 1.27
C ALA A 42 3.07 12.69 1.92
N ARG A 43 2.58 13.92 2.06
CA ARG A 43 3.30 15.03 2.70
C ARG A 43 3.54 14.76 4.18
N ARG A 44 2.52 14.32 4.92
CA ARG A 44 2.59 14.04 6.37
C ARG A 44 3.56 12.91 6.71
N LEU A 45 3.65 11.90 5.85
CA LEU A 45 4.52 10.74 6.04
C LEU A 45 5.93 10.92 5.46
N GLU A 46 6.20 12.07 4.83
CA GLU A 46 7.43 12.34 4.07
C GLU A 46 7.77 11.15 3.15
N LEU A 47 6.77 10.73 2.39
CA LEU A 47 6.84 9.49 1.62
C LEU A 47 7.84 9.58 0.49
N THR A 48 8.79 8.66 0.49
CA THR A 48 9.80 8.51 -0.54
C THR A 48 9.41 7.39 -1.52
N PRO A 49 9.87 7.43 -2.79
CA PRO A 49 9.57 6.40 -3.77
C PRO A 49 10.00 4.99 -3.35
N ASP A 50 11.13 4.86 -2.64
CA ASP A 50 11.64 3.61 -2.11
C ASP A 50 10.70 2.98 -1.06
N ARG A 51 10.12 3.78 -0.16
CA ARG A 51 9.14 3.30 0.83
C ARG A 51 7.84 2.84 0.19
N VAL A 52 7.38 3.54 -0.86
CA VAL A 52 6.21 3.11 -1.65
C VAL A 52 6.50 1.76 -2.33
N ALA A 53 7.66 1.61 -2.97
CA ALA A 53 8.05 0.37 -3.63
C ALA A 53 8.11 -0.79 -2.63
N ALA A 54 8.76 -0.60 -1.49
CA ALA A 54 8.83 -1.60 -0.42
C ALA A 54 7.44 -1.99 0.10
N ALA A 55 6.53 -1.02 0.26
CA ALA A 55 5.16 -1.29 0.69
C ALA A 55 4.38 -2.14 -0.34
N ILE A 56 4.56 -1.87 -1.64
CA ILE A 56 3.96 -2.68 -2.71
C ILE A 56 4.50 -4.11 -2.67
N GLU A 57 5.81 -4.29 -2.45
CA GLU A 57 6.41 -5.62 -2.32
C GLU A 57 5.79 -6.43 -1.17
N ARG A 58 5.58 -5.82 0.01
CA ARG A 58 4.93 -6.49 1.15
C ARG A 58 3.51 -6.95 0.85
N VAL A 59 2.74 -6.14 0.12
CA VAL A 59 1.38 -6.53 -0.32
C VAL A 59 1.43 -7.71 -1.30
N GLU A 60 2.39 -7.71 -2.24
CA GLU A 60 2.56 -8.78 -3.21
C GLU A 60 3.02 -10.09 -2.56
N GLU A 61 3.94 -10.04 -1.60
CA GLU A 61 4.34 -11.18 -0.78
C GLU A 61 3.14 -11.78 -0.03
N THR A 62 2.34 -10.92 0.60
CA THR A 62 1.10 -11.34 1.27
C THR A 62 0.13 -11.99 0.29
N ARG A 63 0.02 -11.47 -0.94
CA ARG A 63 -0.81 -12.05 -2.00
C ARG A 63 -0.34 -13.43 -2.40
N MET A 64 0.97 -13.63 -2.54
CA MET A 64 1.56 -14.94 -2.83
C MET A 64 1.27 -15.94 -1.70
N LEU A 65 1.43 -15.54 -0.44
CA LEU A 65 1.13 -16.39 0.72
C LEU A 65 -0.36 -16.71 0.83
N ALA A 66 -1.24 -15.77 0.47
CA ALA A 66 -2.69 -15.96 0.46
C ALA A 66 -3.20 -17.00 -0.55
N LEU A 67 -2.39 -17.37 -1.54
CA LEU A 67 -2.66 -18.47 -2.46
C LEU A 67 -2.35 -19.85 -1.84
N GLY A 68 -1.59 -19.88 -0.74
CA GLY A 68 -1.36 -21.07 0.05
C GLY A 68 -2.45 -21.34 1.08
N ASN A 69 -2.17 -22.27 2.01
CA ASN A 69 -3.09 -22.64 3.10
C ASN A 69 -2.75 -21.92 4.42
N VAL A 70 -2.32 -20.66 4.33
CA VAL A 70 -2.00 -19.83 5.51
C VAL A 70 -3.28 -19.17 6.02
N ASN A 71 -3.39 -19.00 7.35
CA ASN A 71 -4.52 -18.32 7.96
C ASN A 71 -4.60 -16.86 7.47
N PRO A 72 -5.70 -16.44 6.80
CA PRO A 72 -5.88 -15.08 6.29
C PRO A 72 -5.74 -13.97 7.34
N GLN A 73 -6.17 -14.23 8.58
CA GLN A 73 -6.08 -13.23 9.65
C GLN A 73 -4.63 -12.95 10.03
N LEU A 74 -3.79 -13.99 10.10
CA LEU A 74 -2.37 -13.82 10.37
C LEU A 74 -1.66 -13.07 9.24
N LEU A 75 -2.00 -13.38 7.99
CA LEU A 75 -1.46 -12.67 6.83
C LEU A 75 -1.77 -11.17 6.87
N VAL A 76 -3.04 -10.82 7.10
CA VAL A 76 -3.47 -9.42 7.16
C VAL A 76 -2.79 -8.70 8.33
N SER A 77 -2.77 -9.30 9.53
CA SER A 77 -2.15 -8.68 10.69
C SER A 77 -0.64 -8.45 10.49
N GLY A 78 0.09 -9.42 9.95
CA GLY A 78 1.52 -9.28 9.66
C GLY A 78 1.77 -8.18 8.61
N MET A 79 1.04 -8.22 7.50
CA MET A 79 1.15 -7.21 6.45
C MET A 79 0.89 -5.80 6.97
N LEU A 80 -0.12 -5.60 7.82
CA LEU A 80 -0.43 -4.27 8.36
C LEU A 80 0.70 -3.71 9.24
N LEU A 81 1.35 -4.56 10.04
CA LEU A 81 2.51 -4.15 10.85
C LEU A 81 3.71 -3.79 9.97
N GLU A 82 4.00 -4.60 8.95
CA GLU A 82 5.10 -4.33 8.01
C GLU A 82 4.84 -3.07 7.18
N LEU A 83 3.59 -2.83 6.78
CA LEU A 83 3.19 -1.61 6.08
C LEU A 83 3.30 -0.38 6.97
N GLU A 84 2.87 -0.47 8.23
CA GLU A 84 3.06 0.63 9.19
C GLU A 84 4.55 0.96 9.31
N GLU A 85 5.40 -0.05 9.54
CA GLU A 85 6.84 0.14 9.66
C GLU A 85 7.43 0.81 8.41
N THR A 86 7.08 0.30 7.23
CA THR A 86 7.58 0.79 5.94
C THR A 86 7.11 2.21 5.63
N LEU A 87 5.83 2.52 5.87
CA LEU A 87 5.20 3.78 5.46
C LEU A 87 5.28 4.89 6.51
N THR A 88 5.57 4.57 7.78
CA THR A 88 5.56 5.58 8.86
C THR A 88 6.93 5.84 9.49
N ARG A 89 7.85 4.87 9.57
CA ARG A 89 9.18 5.16 10.13
C ARG A 89 10.06 5.95 9.16
N ALA A 90 10.49 7.14 9.58
CA ALA A 90 11.63 7.80 8.98
C ALA A 90 12.89 6.97 9.27
N ALA A 91 13.72 6.76 8.25
CA ALA A 91 15.07 6.23 8.42
C ALA A 91 15.98 7.24 9.14
#